data_AF-A0A061PDR3-F1
#
_entry.id   AF-A0A061PDR3-F1
#
_cell.length_a   1.000
_cell.length_b   1.000
_cell.length_c   1.000
_cell.angle_alpha   90.00
_cell.angle_beta   90.00
_cell.angle_gamma   90.00
#
_symmetry.space_group_name_H-M   'P 1'
#
loop_
_entity.id
_entity.type
_entity.pdbx_description
1 polymer ?
#
loop_
_entity_poly.entity_id
_entity_poly.type
_entity_poly.pdbx_seq_one_letter_code
_entity_poly.pdbx_strand_id
1 'polypeptide(L)'
;MLVVGYGKLGQAIVSALHDHGVEEVKVYNRTVSKAAEVAGVAVVKPEQFSHENQVIIALPAHAYEPFFLKYAKAFPEDCQFFIRQRIWSLTTSQLC
;
A
#
# COMPACT_ATOMS: atom_id res chain seq x y z
N MET A 1 5.81 4.69 -4.56
CA MET A 1 4.39 4.29 -4.51
C MET A 1 4.33 2.91 -3.92
N LEU A 2 3.61 2.76 -2.81
CA LEU A 2 3.49 1.53 -2.05
C LEU A 2 2.13 0.87 -2.31
N VAL A 3 2.11 -0.43 -2.56
CA VAL A 3 0.88 -1.23 -2.58
C VAL A 3 0.73 -1.97 -1.24
N VAL A 4 -0.36 -1.72 -0.52
CA VAL A 4 -0.66 -2.36 0.76
C VAL A 4 -1.65 -3.50 0.54
N GLY A 5 -1.18 -4.72 0.75
CA GLY A 5 -1.92 -5.97 0.57
C GLY A 5 -1.54 -6.68 -0.74
N TYR A 6 -1.23 -7.97 -0.65
CA TYR A 6 -0.84 -8.80 -1.80
C TYR A 6 -1.81 -9.98 -2.05
N GLY A 7 -3.10 -9.70 -1.91
CA GLY A 7 -4.17 -10.59 -2.38
C GLY A 7 -4.43 -10.45 -3.88
N LYS A 8 -5.56 -10.96 -4.39
CA LYS A 8 -5.93 -10.88 -5.82
C LYS A 8 -5.85 -9.47 -6.40
N LEU A 9 -6.34 -8.46 -5.65
CA LEU A 9 -6.31 -7.07 -6.09
C LEU A 9 -4.88 -6.51 -6.12
N GLY A 10 -4.09 -6.75 -5.07
CA GLY A 10 -2.69 -6.31 -5.02
C GLY A 10 -1.88 -6.90 -6.17
N GLN A 11 -2.05 -8.20 -6.44
CA GLN A 11 -1.40 -8.88 -7.57
C GLN A 11 -1.81 -8.28 -8.92
N ALA A 12 -3.10 -7.99 -9.13
CA ALA A 12 -3.57 -7.35 -10.34
C ALA A 12 -3.00 -5.94 -10.53
N ILE A 13 -2.87 -5.16 -9.45
CA ILE A 13 -2.26 -3.82 -9.49
C ILE A 13 -0.77 -3.92 -9.83
N VAL A 14 -0.02 -4.83 -9.19
CA VAL A 14 1.40 -5.03 -9.48
C VAL A 14 1.59 -5.44 -10.94
N SER A 15 0.81 -6.41 -11.44
CA SER A 15 0.85 -6.81 -12.85
C SER A 15 0.61 -5.62 -13.79
N ALA A 16 -0.42 -4.82 -13.52
CA ALA A 16 -0.72 -3.66 -14.36
C ALA A 16 0.40 -2.61 -14.32
N LEU A 17 1.05 -2.39 -13.17
CA LEU A 17 2.18 -1.47 -13.07
C LEU A 17 3.40 -1.98 -13.86
N HIS A 18 3.69 -3.28 -13.80
CA HIS A 18 4.73 -3.92 -14.61
C HIS A 18 4.43 -3.80 -16.11
N ASP A 19 3.18 -4.04 -16.53
CA ASP A 19 2.73 -3.87 -17.92
C ASP A 19 2.88 -2.42 -18.42
N HIS A 20 2.85 -1.45 -17.49
CA HIS A 20 3.11 -0.03 -17.75
C HIS A 20 4.59 0.39 -17.59
N GLY A 21 5.51 -0.56 -17.45
CA GLY A 21 6.95 -0.31 -17.45
C GLY A 21 7.56 0.06 -16.09
N VAL A 22 6.84 -0.16 -14.99
CA VAL A 22 7.43 -0.06 -13.64
C VAL A 22 8.27 -1.30 -13.38
N GLU A 23 9.60 -1.17 -13.27
CA GLU A 23 10.49 -2.32 -13.07
C GLU A 23 10.39 -2.93 -11.66
N GLU A 24 10.19 -2.10 -10.65
CA GLU A 24 10.09 -2.53 -9.26
C GLU A 24 8.89 -1.88 -8.56
N VAL A 25 8.00 -2.72 -8.03
CA VAL A 25 6.81 -2.30 -7.28
C VAL A 25 6.99 -2.60 -5.82
N LYS A 26 6.89 -1.57 -4.99
CA LYS A 26 6.98 -1.69 -3.53
C LYS A 26 5.67 -2.23 -2.97
N VAL A 27 5.76 -3.29 -2.18
CA VAL A 27 4.59 -3.97 -1.60
C VAL A 27 4.78 -4.15 -0.11
N TYR A 28 3.78 -3.77 0.68
CA TYR A 28 3.65 -4.24 2.06
C TYR A 28 2.54 -5.28 2.13
N ASN A 29 2.82 -6.44 2.71
CA ASN A 29 1.81 -7.43 3.06
C ASN A 29 2.10 -7.98 4.44
N ARG A 30 1.06 -8.16 5.27
CA ARG A 30 1.22 -8.70 6.62
C ARG A 30 1.92 -10.06 6.62
N THR A 31 1.68 -10.87 5.59
CA THR A 31 2.32 -12.17 5.39
C THR A 31 3.29 -12.07 4.22
N VAL A 32 4.59 -12.02 4.52
CA VAL A 32 5.66 -11.70 3.55
C VAL A 32 5.79 -12.75 2.44
N SER A 33 5.43 -14.01 2.71
CA SER A 33 5.79 -15.17 1.87
C SER A 33 5.39 -15.06 0.40
N LYS A 34 4.19 -14.54 0.09
CA LYS A 34 3.69 -14.52 -1.31
C LYS A 34 4.28 -13.40 -2.18
N ALA A 35 4.74 -12.32 -1.57
CA ALA A 35 5.22 -11.15 -2.31
C ALA A 35 6.74 -11.20 -2.52
N ALA A 36 7.48 -11.78 -1.57
CA ALA A 36 8.94 -11.82 -1.59
C ALA A 36 9.54 -12.68 -2.71
N GLU A 37 8.77 -13.63 -3.24
CA GLU A 37 9.21 -14.55 -4.30
C GLU A 37 8.94 -14.00 -5.72
N VAL A 38 8.30 -12.85 -5.84
CA VAL A 38 7.87 -12.29 -7.13
C VAL A 38 8.94 -11.33 -7.65
N ALA A 39 9.45 -11.61 -8.86
CA ALA A 39 10.39 -10.73 -9.55
C ALA A 39 9.78 -9.33 -9.75
N GLY A 40 10.58 -8.28 -9.55
CA GLY A 40 10.10 -6.89 -9.66
C GLY A 40 9.19 -6.46 -8.51
N VAL A 41 9.16 -7.18 -7.39
CA VAL A 41 8.46 -6.78 -6.16
C VAL A 41 9.46 -6.58 -5.03
N ALA A 42 9.50 -5.36 -4.49
CA ALA A 42 10.24 -5.03 -3.28
C ALA A 42 9.32 -5.10 -2.06
N VAL A 43 9.53 -6.07 -1.17
CA VAL A 43 8.76 -6.14 0.07
C VAL A 43 9.24 -5.10 1.08
N VAL A 44 8.36 -4.17 1.41
CA VAL A 44 8.61 -3.05 2.32
C VAL A 44 8.11 -3.40 3.72
N LYS A 45 8.88 -3.01 4.74
CA LYS A 45 8.46 -3.12 6.15
C LYS A 45 7.90 -1.80 6.68
N PRO A 46 7.08 -1.81 7.75
CA PRO A 46 6.49 -0.58 8.29
C PRO A 46 7.49 0.52 8.65
N GLU A 47 8.72 0.17 9.02
CA GLU A 47 9.77 1.13 9.37
C GLU A 47 10.19 2.02 8.18
N GLN A 48 9.85 1.61 6.96
CA GLN A 48 10.17 2.30 5.72
C GLN A 48 8.98 3.12 5.18
N PHE A 49 7.82 3.12 5.86
CA PHE A 49 6.63 3.85 5.40
C PHE A 49 6.82 5.36 5.33
N SER A 50 7.77 5.91 6.09
CA SER A 50 8.16 7.32 6.08
C SER A 50 8.76 7.79 4.75
N HIS A 51 9.10 6.87 3.84
CA HIS A 51 9.62 7.17 2.51
C HIS A 51 8.54 7.14 1.41
N GLU A 52 7.29 6.84 1.75
CA GLU A 52 6.21 6.61 0.79
C GLU A 52 5.14 7.70 0.85
N ASN A 53 5.05 8.50 -0.21
CA ASN A 53 4.07 9.61 -0.31
C ASN A 53 2.78 9.23 -1.06
N GLN A 54 2.75 8.05 -1.67
CA GLN A 54 1.61 7.55 -2.44
C GLN A 54 1.40 6.08 -2.13
N VAL A 55 0.22 5.72 -1.65
CA VAL A 55 -0.09 4.40 -1.13
C VAL A 55 -1.41 3.90 -1.70
N ILE A 56 -1.38 2.78 -2.41
CA ILE A 56 -2.59 2.09 -2.89
C ILE A 56 -3.00 1.04 -1.86
N ILE A 57 -4.22 1.16 -1.32
CA ILE A 57 -4.77 0.23 -0.34
C ILE A 57 -5.53 -0.89 -1.07
N ALA A 58 -4.87 -2.03 -1.24
CA ALA A 58 -5.41 -3.26 -1.83
C ALA A 58 -5.90 -4.27 -0.78
N LEU A 59 -6.34 -3.77 0.38
CA LEU A 59 -6.91 -4.57 1.48
C LEU A 59 -8.43 -4.77 1.29
N PRO A 60 -9.03 -5.79 1.93
CA PRO A 60 -10.49 -5.84 2.09
C PRO A 60 -10.98 -4.72 3.02
N ALA A 61 -12.23 -4.27 2.84
CA ALA A 61 -12.79 -3.11 3.55
C ALA A 61 -12.70 -3.22 5.08
N HIS A 62 -12.95 -4.42 5.64
CA HIS A 62 -12.87 -4.67 7.09
C HIS A 62 -11.44 -4.52 7.66
N ALA A 63 -10.41 -4.46 6.82
CA ALA A 63 -9.02 -4.33 7.23
C ALA A 63 -8.48 -2.89 7.11
N TYR A 64 -9.28 -1.95 6.59
CA TYR A 64 -8.85 -0.55 6.44
C TYR A 64 -8.61 0.11 7.79
N GLU A 65 -9.62 0.12 8.65
CA GLU A 65 -9.53 0.75 9.97
C GLU A 65 -8.38 0.16 10.81
N PRO A 66 -8.25 -1.17 10.97
CA PRO A 66 -7.10 -1.75 11.68
C PRO A 66 -5.73 -1.36 11.08
N PHE A 67 -5.66 -1.21 9.76
CA PHE A 67 -4.43 -0.79 9.09
C PHE A 67 -4.09 0.67 9.42
N PHE A 68 -5.05 1.58 9.25
CA PHE A 68 -4.82 3.00 9.50
C PHE A 68 -4.57 3.31 10.98
N LEU A 69 -5.33 2.71 11.89
CA LEU A 69 -5.09 2.86 13.34
C LEU A 69 -3.67 2.46 13.73
N LYS A 70 -3.12 1.44 13.06
CA LYS A 70 -1.78 0.93 13.37
C LYS A 70 -0.66 1.70 12.67
N TYR A 71 -0.86 2.12 11.42
CA TYR A 71 0.23 2.54 10.55
C TYR A 71 0.11 3.97 10.02
N ALA A 72 -1.03 4.67 10.16
CA ALA A 72 -1.21 6.00 9.58
C ALA A 72 -0.10 6.98 9.98
N LYS A 73 0.34 6.95 11.25
CA LYS A 73 1.40 7.82 11.78
C LYS A 73 2.82 7.48 11.29
N ALA A 74 3.01 6.33 10.64
CA ALA A 74 4.30 5.96 10.07
C ALA A 74 4.51 6.55 8.67
N PHE A 75 3.46 7.07 8.04
CA PHE A 75 3.54 7.74 6.74
C PHE A 75 3.80 9.25 6.92
N PRO A 76 4.37 9.92 5.90
CA PRO A 76 4.45 11.37 5.85
C PRO A 76 3.08 12.04 5.94
N GLU A 77 3.03 13.26 6.49
CA GLU A 77 1.76 13.98 6.71
C GLU A 77 1.00 14.29 5.42
N ASP A 78 1.72 14.43 4.31
CA ASP A 78 1.22 14.71 2.95
C ASP A 78 0.99 13.43 2.13
N CYS A 79 1.09 12.26 2.75
CA CYS A 79 0.90 10.99 2.07
C CYS A 79 -0.53 10.83 1.52
N GLN A 80 -0.62 10.43 0.26
CA GLN A 80 -1.88 10.20 -0.45
C GLN A 80 -2.24 8.72 -0.42
N PHE A 81 -3.42 8.42 0.12
CA PHE A 81 -3.97 7.06 0.15
C PHE A 81 -5.05 6.88 -0.93
N PHE A 82 -4.85 5.91 -1.81
CA PHE A 82 -5.80 5.52 -2.85
C PHE A 82 -6.58 4.28 -2.39
N ILE A 83 -7.87 4.44 -2.11
CA ILE A 83 -8.76 3.40 -1.58
C ILE A 83 -9.90 3.13 -2.57
N ARG A 84 -10.33 1.87 -2.69
CA ARG A 84 -11.33 1.42 -3.68
C ARG A 84 -12.75 1.96 -3.45
N GLN A 85 -13.06 2.48 -2.26
CA GLN A 85 -14.40 2.97 -1.93
C GLN A 85 -14.42 4.51 -1.90
N ARG A 86 -14.70 5.15 -3.03
CA ARG A 86 -14.73 6.62 -3.17
C ARG A 86 -13.34 7.24 -2.93
N ILE A 87 -12.97 8.23 -3.74
CA ILE A 87 -11.79 9.05 -3.44
C ILE A 87 -12.11 9.82 -2.16
N TRP A 88 -11.70 9.29 -1.01
CA TRP A 88 -11.60 10.06 0.22
C TRP A 88 -10.22 10.68 0.22
N SER A 89 -10.14 12.00 0.02
CA SER A 89 -8.93 12.75 0.34
C SER A 89 -8.85 12.86 1.88
N LEU A 90 -8.48 11.76 2.55
CA LEU A 90 -8.15 11.80 3.96
C LEU A 90 -6.73 12.34 4.07
N THR A 91 -6.61 13.63 4.39
CA THR A 91 -5.38 14.15 4.96
C THR A 91 -5.22 13.54 6.35
N THR A 92 -3.98 13.30 6.79
CA THR A 92 -3.64 12.73 8.11
C THR A 92 -4.37 13.44 9.28
N SER A 93 -4.72 14.71 9.10
CA SER A 93 -5.53 15.53 10.01
C SER A 93 -6.98 15.06 10.23
N GLN A 94 -7.54 14.21 9.36
CA GLN A 94 -8.91 13.69 9.46
C GLN A 94 -9.00 12.32 10.14
N LEU A 95 -7.86 11.75 10.55
CA LEU A 95 -7.75 10.45 11.22
C LEU A 95 -7.44 10.56 12.74
N CYS A 96 -7.46 11.76 13.30
CA CYS A 96 -7.29 12.06 14.72
C CYS A 96 -8.61 12.44 15.39
#